data_AF-A0A968JI26-F1
#
_entry.id   AF-A0A968JI26-F1
#
_cell.length_a   1.000
_cell.length_b   1.000
_cell.length_c   1.000
_cell.angle_alpha   90.00
_cell.angle_beta   90.00
_cell.angle_gamma   90.00
#
_symmetry.space_group_name_H-M   'P 1'
#
loop_
_entity.id
_entity.type
_entity.pdbx_description
1 polymer ?
#
loop_
_entity_poly.entity_id
_entity_poly.type
_entity_poly.pdbx_seq_one_letter_code
_entity_poly.pdbx_strand_id
1 'polypeptide(L)'
;MFEGGAIRHFSLGANKVIHIKNTDFIANYGHDEINTDIPRSLGGALMIENLDHTPARNAQLIVEDSKFIDNVSNIGAAIYSQSFNHKISNCLFSGHHAPLEGGVVYIANSITSNSLIIIIVLSIIIQQMLMEEYLVGLEYSVVLNLIG
;
A
#
# COMPACT_ATOMS: atom_id res chain seq x y z
N MET A 1 -17.22 3.99 -12.86
CA MET A 1 -16.16 3.39 -13.71
C MET A 1 -14.95 3.29 -12.78
N PHE A 2 -14.75 2.13 -12.18
CA PHE A 2 -13.72 1.92 -11.15
C PHE A 2 -12.42 1.55 -11.86
N GLU A 3 -11.63 2.57 -12.21
CA GLU A 3 -10.23 2.35 -12.58
C GLU A 3 -9.43 2.25 -11.28
N GLY A 4 -8.89 1.07 -11.01
CA GLY A 4 -8.06 0.85 -9.84
C GLY A 4 -6.56 0.81 -10.15
N GLY A 5 -5.77 1.27 -9.18
CA GLY A 5 -4.33 1.47 -9.23
C GLY A 5 -3.92 2.67 -10.10
N ALA A 6 -3.20 3.65 -9.57
CA ALA A 6 -2.54 4.68 -10.37
C ALA A 6 -1.63 4.09 -11.47
N ILE A 7 -1.02 2.94 -11.19
CA ILE A 7 -0.24 2.16 -12.16
C ILE A 7 -0.67 0.70 -12.10
N ARG A 8 -1.03 0.18 -13.27
CA ARG A 8 -1.50 -1.20 -13.47
C ARG A 8 -0.70 -1.89 -14.57
N HIS A 9 -0.05 -3.02 -14.26
CA HIS A 9 0.80 -3.75 -15.21
C HIS A 9 0.62 -5.28 -15.08
N PHE A 10 0.57 -5.99 -16.21
CA PHE A 10 0.42 -7.46 -16.33
C PHE A 10 1.38 -8.04 -17.36
N SER A 11 1.75 -9.32 -17.19
CA SER A 11 2.48 -10.15 -18.18
C SER A 11 3.64 -9.43 -18.84
N LEU A 12 4.65 -9.11 -18.03
CA LEU A 12 5.73 -8.21 -18.44
C LEU A 12 6.98 -8.92 -18.97
N GLY A 13 7.01 -10.26 -18.95
CA GLY A 13 8.16 -11.04 -19.39
C GLY A 13 9.28 -11.16 -18.36
N ALA A 14 10.26 -12.02 -18.68
CA ALA A 14 11.48 -12.17 -17.91
C ALA A 14 12.36 -10.90 -17.95
N ASN A 15 13.11 -10.64 -16.88
CA ASN A 15 14.03 -9.49 -16.73
C ASN A 15 13.38 -8.09 -16.82
N LYS A 16 12.06 -7.98 -16.65
CA LYS A 16 11.43 -6.66 -16.61
C LYS A 16 11.85 -5.89 -15.37
N VAL A 17 12.29 -4.65 -15.54
CA VAL A 17 12.50 -3.70 -14.44
C VAL A 17 11.42 -2.62 -14.51
N ILE A 18 10.73 -2.41 -13.38
CA ILE A 18 9.87 -1.26 -13.13
C ILE A 18 10.55 -0.43 -12.07
N HIS A 19 10.89 0.82 -12.39
CA HIS A 19 11.50 1.75 -11.46
C HIS A 19 10.59 2.96 -11.28
N ILE A 20 10.10 3.12 -10.05
CA ILE A 20 9.26 4.24 -9.62
C ILE A 20 10.09 5.04 -8.63
N LYS A 21 10.21 6.35 -8.88
CA LYS A 21 11.01 7.24 -8.06
C LYS A 21 10.34 8.59 -7.91
N ASN A 22 10.48 9.25 -6.74
CA ASN A 22 10.03 10.62 -6.53
C ASN A 22 8.56 10.85 -6.91
N THR A 23 7.69 9.87 -6.62
CA THR A 23 6.28 9.89 -7.01
C THR A 23 5.38 9.88 -5.78
N ASP A 24 4.35 10.73 -5.79
CA ASP A 24 3.34 10.79 -4.74
C ASP A 24 2.04 10.11 -5.23
N PHE A 25 1.66 9.01 -4.60
CA PHE A 25 0.42 8.27 -4.83
C PHE A 25 -0.58 8.58 -3.72
N ILE A 26 -1.58 9.40 -4.02
CA ILE A 26 -2.54 9.91 -3.04
C ILE A 26 -3.96 9.48 -3.42
N ALA A 27 -4.70 8.92 -2.46
CA ALA A 27 -6.13 8.61 -2.57
C ALA A 27 -6.51 7.73 -3.78
N ASN A 28 -5.68 6.73 -4.09
CA ASN A 28 -5.97 5.79 -5.17
C ASN A 28 -6.73 4.56 -4.64
N TYR A 29 -7.62 4.03 -5.47
CA TYR A 29 -8.46 2.87 -5.15
C TYR A 29 -7.97 1.62 -5.88
N GLY A 30 -8.10 0.47 -5.24
CA GLY A 30 -7.67 -0.81 -5.79
C GLY A 30 -8.51 -1.23 -6.99
N HIS A 31 -7.95 -2.10 -7.81
CA HIS A 31 -8.63 -2.63 -9.00
C HIS A 31 -9.47 -3.84 -8.63
N ASP A 32 -10.78 -3.79 -8.89
CA ASP A 32 -11.70 -4.92 -8.66
C ASP A 32 -11.37 -6.10 -9.59
N GLU A 33 -11.07 -7.27 -9.01
CA GLU A 33 -11.09 -8.53 -9.75
C GLU A 33 -12.55 -8.91 -10.06
N ILE A 34 -12.92 -8.82 -11.34
CA ILE A 34 -14.31 -8.92 -11.84
C ILE A 34 -14.83 -10.39 -11.84
N ASN A 35 -14.31 -11.29 -10.99
CA ASN A 35 -14.63 -12.72 -11.13
C ASN A 35 -14.60 -13.57 -9.84
N THR A 36 -14.84 -12.96 -8.68
CA THR A 36 -14.93 -13.71 -7.41
C THR A 36 -16.19 -13.35 -6.61
N ASP A 37 -16.77 -14.35 -5.92
CA ASP A 37 -17.96 -14.20 -5.05
C ASP A 37 -17.77 -13.17 -3.91
N ILE A 38 -16.51 -12.79 -3.65
CA ILE A 38 -16.12 -11.70 -2.77
C ILE A 38 -15.41 -10.67 -3.66
N PRO A 39 -15.88 -9.42 -3.78
CA PRO A 39 -15.17 -8.39 -4.52
C PRO A 39 -13.80 -8.16 -3.86
N ARG A 40 -12.75 -8.55 -4.58
CA ARG A 40 -11.36 -8.32 -4.18
C ARG A 40 -10.81 -7.19 -5.03
N SER A 41 -10.52 -6.06 -4.40
CA SER A 41 -9.67 -5.04 -5.02
C SER A 41 -8.20 -5.28 -4.66
N LEU A 42 -7.31 -5.08 -5.64
CA LEU A 42 -5.87 -5.26 -5.51
C LEU A 42 -5.13 -3.94 -5.72
N GLY A 43 -4.14 -3.65 -4.86
CA GLY A 43 -3.17 -2.58 -5.05
C GLY A 43 -3.77 -1.18 -5.25
N GLY A 44 -4.01 -0.43 -4.18
CA GLY A 44 -4.67 0.88 -4.30
C GLY A 44 -3.91 1.88 -5.16
N ALA A 45 -2.59 1.97 -5.01
CA ALA A 45 -1.74 2.79 -5.87
C ALA A 45 -1.06 1.98 -6.98
N LEU A 46 -0.46 0.83 -6.64
CA LEU A 46 0.28 0.00 -7.58
C LEU A 46 -0.30 -1.41 -7.59
N MET A 47 -0.67 -1.87 -8.78
CA MET A 47 -1.13 -3.23 -9.02
C MET A 47 -0.27 -3.86 -10.13
N ILE A 48 0.72 -4.66 -9.74
CA ILE A 48 1.77 -5.12 -10.66
C ILE A 48 1.92 -6.64 -10.59
N GLU A 49 1.58 -7.31 -11.68
CA GLU A 49 1.65 -8.76 -11.79
C GLU A 49 2.50 -9.22 -12.95
N ASN A 50 3.26 -10.30 -12.73
CA ASN A 50 3.90 -11.03 -13.80
C ASN A 50 3.41 -12.48 -13.79
N LEU A 51 2.36 -12.74 -14.58
CA LEU A 51 1.70 -14.05 -14.67
C LEU A 51 2.28 -14.94 -15.77
N ASP A 52 3.38 -14.53 -16.42
CA ASP A 52 4.00 -15.37 -17.42
C ASP A 52 4.43 -16.69 -16.77
N HIS A 53 3.95 -17.82 -17.31
CA HIS A 53 4.19 -19.17 -16.78
C HIS A 53 5.65 -19.61 -16.84
N THR A 54 6.54 -18.80 -17.43
CA THR A 54 7.97 -18.92 -17.21
C THR A 54 8.29 -18.25 -15.88
N PRO A 55 8.96 -18.90 -14.91
CA PRO A 55 9.42 -18.20 -13.71
C PRO A 55 10.13 -16.94 -14.19
N ALA A 56 9.60 -15.77 -13.86
CA ALA A 56 10.06 -14.48 -14.34
C ALA A 56 11.41 -14.16 -13.70
N ARG A 57 12.41 -14.99 -14.01
CA ARG A 57 13.73 -14.94 -13.42
C ARG A 57 14.25 -13.53 -13.65
N ASN A 58 14.43 -12.81 -12.54
CA ASN A 58 14.96 -11.44 -12.46
C ASN A 58 14.01 -10.28 -12.81
N ALA A 59 12.68 -10.47 -12.84
CA ALA A 59 11.81 -9.29 -12.85
C ALA A 59 11.99 -8.48 -11.54
N GLN A 60 12.07 -7.15 -11.63
CA GLN A 60 12.32 -6.25 -10.50
C GLN A 60 11.30 -5.13 -10.41
N LEU A 61 10.77 -4.91 -9.21
CA LEU A 61 10.02 -3.72 -8.83
C LEU A 61 10.87 -2.91 -7.87
N ILE A 62 11.31 -1.74 -8.31
CA ILE A 62 12.11 -0.78 -7.55
C ILE A 62 11.24 0.44 -7.27
N VAL A 63 11.03 0.76 -5.99
CA VAL A 63 10.29 1.94 -5.54
C VAL A 63 11.16 2.73 -4.56
N GLU A 64 11.47 3.96 -4.92
CA GLU A 64 12.40 4.81 -4.18
C GLU A 64 11.84 6.21 -3.97
N ASP A 65 12.12 6.82 -2.82
CA ASP A 65 11.86 8.24 -2.54
C ASP A 65 10.41 8.68 -2.87
N SER A 66 9.43 7.82 -2.61
CA SER A 66 8.03 7.99 -3.05
C SER A 66 7.06 7.99 -1.87
N LYS A 67 5.87 8.58 -2.03
CA LYS A 67 4.84 8.60 -0.98
C LYS A 67 3.61 7.83 -1.42
N PHE A 68 3.02 7.16 -0.46
CA PHE A 68 1.72 6.49 -0.58
C PHE A 68 0.86 7.02 0.56
N ILE A 69 -0.24 7.69 0.23
CA ILE A 69 -1.11 8.36 1.19
C ILE A 69 -2.57 8.01 0.86
N ASP A 70 -3.31 7.53 1.85
CA ASP A 70 -4.76 7.30 1.76
C ASP A 70 -5.19 6.39 0.61
N ASN A 71 -4.33 5.48 0.16
CA ASN A 71 -4.68 4.49 -0.84
C ASN A 71 -5.48 3.34 -0.21
N VAL A 72 -6.49 2.85 -0.92
CA VAL A 72 -7.48 1.90 -0.41
C VAL A 72 -7.61 0.72 -1.36
N SER A 73 -7.45 -0.50 -0.84
CA SER A 73 -7.65 -1.74 -1.59
C SER A 73 -7.89 -2.89 -0.62
N ASN A 74 -8.67 -3.91 -0.99
CA ASN A 74 -8.91 -5.07 -0.13
C ASN A 74 -7.62 -5.83 0.19
N ILE A 75 -6.73 -5.94 -0.81
CA ILE A 75 -5.43 -6.59 -0.69
C ILE A 75 -4.33 -5.62 -1.09
N GLY A 76 -3.38 -5.36 -0.17
CA GLY A 76 -2.29 -4.41 -0.37
C GLY A 76 -2.81 -3.00 -0.65
N ALA A 77 -3.23 -2.29 0.41
CA ALA A 77 -3.90 -0.99 0.31
C ALA A 77 -3.16 0.02 -0.60
N ALA A 78 -1.83 0.03 -0.57
CA ALA A 78 -1.01 0.84 -1.46
C ALA A 78 -0.45 0.01 -2.63
N ILE A 79 0.20 -1.12 -2.33
CA ILE A 79 0.94 -1.89 -3.32
C ILE A 79 0.49 -3.34 -3.27
N TYR A 80 0.08 -3.85 -4.43
CA TYR A 80 -0.01 -5.28 -4.70
C TYR A 80 1.03 -5.63 -5.76
N SER A 81 1.88 -6.63 -5.46
CA SER A 81 2.84 -7.14 -6.44
C SER A 81 2.98 -8.65 -6.41
N GLN A 82 2.98 -9.29 -7.58
CA GLN A 82 3.16 -10.73 -7.73
C GLN A 82 4.26 -11.08 -8.72
N SER A 83 5.12 -12.06 -8.36
CA SER A 83 6.19 -12.61 -9.22
C SER A 83 7.25 -11.57 -9.63
N PHE A 84 7.69 -10.76 -8.67
CA PHE A 84 8.81 -9.81 -8.81
C PHE A 84 9.83 -9.99 -7.68
N ASN A 85 11.03 -9.45 -7.88
CA ASN A 85 11.97 -9.13 -6.80
C ASN A 85 11.77 -7.66 -6.42
N HIS A 86 11.74 -7.37 -5.11
CA HIS A 86 11.35 -6.05 -4.62
C HIS A 86 12.51 -5.30 -4.00
N LYS A 87 12.65 -4.03 -4.35
CA LYS A 87 13.47 -3.05 -3.64
C LYS A 87 12.60 -1.84 -3.35
N ILE A 88 12.11 -1.72 -2.13
CA ILE A 88 11.28 -0.59 -1.69
C ILE A 88 12.05 0.12 -0.56
N SER A 89 12.43 1.38 -0.79
CA SER A 89 13.25 2.15 0.14
C SER A 89 12.91 3.63 0.12
N ASN A 90 13.13 4.32 1.25
CA ASN A 90 12.85 5.75 1.42
C ASN A 90 11.42 6.16 1.04
N CYS A 91 10.47 5.25 1.23
CA CYS A 91 9.07 5.50 0.92
C CYS A 91 8.29 5.81 2.20
N LEU A 92 7.38 6.78 2.10
CA LEU A 92 6.41 7.08 3.15
C LEU A 92 5.09 6.35 2.86
N PHE A 93 4.53 5.70 3.87
CA PHE A 93 3.18 5.14 3.79
C PHE A 93 2.30 5.67 4.92
N SER A 94 1.15 6.26 4.59
CA SER A 94 0.23 6.92 5.54
C SER A 94 -1.24 6.68 5.20
N GLY A 95 -2.09 6.53 6.23
CA GLY A 95 -3.56 6.60 6.10
C GLY A 95 -4.23 5.53 5.22
N HIS A 96 -3.53 4.42 5.00
CA HIS A 96 -4.01 3.34 4.14
C HIS A 96 -5.05 2.44 4.81
N HIS A 97 -5.94 1.84 3.99
CA HIS A 97 -6.95 0.89 4.46
C HIS A 97 -6.99 -0.38 3.61
N ALA A 98 -6.66 -1.54 4.21
CA ALA A 98 -6.84 -2.87 3.61
C ALA A 98 -7.65 -3.80 4.53
N PRO A 99 -8.95 -4.03 4.23
CA PRO A 99 -9.83 -4.81 5.09
C PRO A 99 -9.65 -6.34 5.00
N LEU A 100 -8.95 -6.88 3.99
CA LEU A 100 -8.79 -8.34 3.85
C LEU A 100 -7.35 -8.81 4.14
N GLU A 101 -6.37 -8.42 3.33
CA GLU A 101 -5.01 -9.00 3.40
C GLU A 101 -3.91 -7.97 3.08
N GLY A 102 -2.70 -8.18 3.62
CA GLY A 102 -1.50 -7.43 3.21
C GLY A 102 -1.35 -6.00 3.73
N GLY A 103 -2.26 -5.51 4.59
CA GLY A 103 -2.16 -4.17 5.16
C GLY A 103 -1.85 -3.12 4.09
N VAL A 104 -0.70 -2.46 4.20
CA VAL A 104 -0.26 -1.44 3.24
C VAL A 104 0.32 -2.03 1.95
N VAL A 105 1.09 -3.12 2.05
CA VAL A 105 1.84 -3.72 0.94
C VAL A 105 1.65 -5.23 0.96
N TYR A 106 1.12 -5.77 -0.14
CA TYR A 106 1.01 -7.20 -0.37
C TYR A 106 1.97 -7.65 -1.46
N ILE A 107 2.77 -8.67 -1.15
CA ILE A 107 3.71 -9.28 -2.10
C ILE A 107 3.45 -10.79 -2.15
N ALA A 108 3.04 -11.27 -3.32
CA ALA A 108 2.89 -12.69 -3.60
C ALA A 108 4.06 -13.23 -4.42
N ASN A 109 4.47 -14.46 -4.12
CA ASN A 109 5.40 -15.23 -4.95
C ASN A 109 6.69 -14.47 -5.29
N SER A 110 7.37 -13.87 -4.29
CA SER A 110 8.69 -13.26 -4.49
C SER A 110 9.65 -14.28 -5.10
N ILE A 111 10.31 -13.90 -6.21
CA ILE A 111 11.12 -14.84 -7.00
C ILE A 111 12.41 -15.23 -6.26
N THR A 112 12.85 -14.41 -5.30
CA THR A 112 13.99 -14.69 -4.42
C THR A 112 13.67 -14.34 -2.96
N SER A 113 14.25 -15.11 -2.02
CA SER A 113 14.14 -14.90 -0.57
C SER A 113 14.82 -13.61 -0.06
N ASN A 114 15.42 -12.80 -0.93
CA ASN A 114 16.19 -11.59 -0.61
C ASN A 114 15.40 -10.29 -0.85
N SER A 115 14.06 -10.35 -0.85
CA SER A 115 13.25 -9.14 -0.96
C SER A 115 13.52 -8.24 0.26
N LEU A 116 14.23 -7.14 0.05
CA LEU A 116 14.58 -6.16 1.10
C LEU A 116 13.55 -5.03 1.07
N ILE A 117 12.73 -5.00 2.11
CA ILE A 117 11.69 -3.99 2.30
C ILE A 117 12.09 -3.15 3.50
N ILE A 118 12.59 -1.94 3.26
CA ILE A 118 12.84 -0.96 4.32
C ILE A 118 11.70 0.06 4.24
N ILE A 119 10.61 -0.24 4.94
CA ILE A 119 9.50 0.70 5.10
C ILE A 119 9.83 1.57 6.32
N ILE A 120 10.07 2.86 6.09
CA ILE A 120 10.07 3.84 7.17
C ILE A 120 8.59 4.19 7.41
N VAL A 121 7.94 3.44 8.30
CA VAL A 121 6.63 3.86 8.82
C VAL A 121 6.93 5.02 9.79
N LEU A 122 6.74 6.25 9.34
CA LEU A 122 6.56 7.37 10.28
C LEU A 122 5.17 7.18 10.90
N SER A 123 5.18 6.64 12.12
CA SER A 123 4.02 6.21 12.90
C SER A 123 3.04 7.36 13.16
N ILE A 124 2.12 7.61 12.25
CA ILE A 124 0.96 8.51 12.47
C ILE A 124 0.06 7.98 13.59
N ILE A 125 0.17 6.69 13.93
CA ILE A 125 -0.53 6.06 15.07
C ILE A 125 -0.22 6.79 16.39
N ILE A 126 1.01 7.27 16.61
CA ILE A 126 1.34 8.03 17.84
C ILE A 126 0.68 9.41 17.80
N GLN A 127 0.62 10.06 16.64
CA GLN A 127 0.06 11.40 16.51
C GLN A 127 -1.47 11.41 16.60
N GLN A 128 -2.14 10.34 16.13
CA GLN A 128 -3.59 10.17 16.24
C GLN A 128 -4.03 9.76 17.65
N MET A 129 -3.31 8.85 18.33
CA MET A 129 -3.56 8.53 19.75
C MET A 129 -3.39 9.75 20.66
N LEU A 130 -2.35 10.57 20.44
CA LEU A 130 -2.14 11.78 21.24
C LEU A 130 -3.22 12.84 21.00
N MET A 131 -3.77 12.95 19.79
CA MET A 131 -4.88 13.86 19.50
C MET A 131 -6.19 13.39 20.15
N GLU A 132 -6.49 12.09 20.12
CA GLU A 132 -7.68 11.53 20.78
C GLU A 132 -7.61 11.65 22.31
N GLU A 133 -6.46 11.33 22.93
CA GLU A 133 -6.25 11.56 24.38
C GLU A 133 -6.36 13.05 24.75
N TYR A 134 -5.85 13.95 23.90
CA TYR A 134 -5.94 15.40 24.12
C TYR A 134 -7.38 15.92 24.01
N LEU A 135 -8.15 15.44 23.03
CA LEU A 135 -9.57 15.82 22.85
C LEU A 135 -10.44 15.31 24.00
N VAL A 136 -10.23 14.07 24.44
CA VAL A 136 -10.92 13.51 25.61
C VAL A 136 -10.57 14.34 26.87
N GLY A 137 -9.29 14.70 27.05
CA GLY A 137 -8.86 15.57 28.16
C GLY A 137 -9.51 16.96 28.15
N LEU A 138 -9.71 17.56 26.98
CA LEU A 138 -10.42 18.85 26.83
C LEU A 138 -11.91 18.73 27.13
N GLU A 139 -12.60 17.68 26.68
CA GLU A 139 -14.02 17.46 26.97
C GLU A 139 -14.26 17.36 28.49
N TYR A 140 -13.45 16.60 29.21
CA TYR A 140 -13.56 16.50 30.68
C TYR A 140 -13.32 17.85 31.39
N SER A 141 -12.36 18.66 30.91
CA SER A 141 -12.09 19.98 31.47
C SER A 141 -13.21 21.00 31.21
N VAL A 142 -13.80 20.98 30.01
CA VAL A 142 -14.96 21.82 29.68
C VAL A 142 -16.17 21.45 30.53
N VAL A 143 -16.42 20.15 30.70
CA VAL A 143 -17.51 19.66 31.56
C VAL A 143 -17.30 20.13 33.00
N LEU A 144 -16.10 19.99 33.60
CA LEU A 144 -15.86 20.42 34.98
C LEU A 144 -16.10 21.93 35.21
N ASN A 145 -15.77 22.78 34.22
CA ASN A 145 -15.98 24.24 34.29
C ASN A 145 -17.44 24.67 34.11
N LEU A 146 -18.33 23.78 33.64
CA LEU A 146 -19.77 24.04 33.49
C LEU A 146 -20.60 23.60 34.71
N ILE A 147 -20.03 22.80 35.61
CA ILE A 147 -20.67 22.28 36.83
C ILE A 147 -20.09 22.86 38.13
N GLY A 148 -19.20 23.86 38.04
CA GLY A 148 -18.60 24.59 39.17
C GLY A 148 -19.18 25.97 39.36
#